data_AF-A0A921IBQ1-F1
#
_entry.id   AF-A0A921IBQ1-F1
#
_cell.length_a   1.000
_cell.length_b   1.000
_cell.length_c   1.000
_cell.angle_alpha   90.00
_cell.angle_beta   90.00
_cell.angle_gamma   90.00
#
_symmetry.space_group_name_H-M   'P 1'
#
loop_
_entity.id
_entity.type
_entity.pdbx_description
1 polymer ?
#
loop_
_entity_poly.entity_id
_entity_poly.type
_entity_poly.pdbx_seq_one_letter_code
_entity_poly.pdbx_strand_id
1 'polypeptide(L)'
;MVLYKRKEIRYIVSIAVLLFFPLFCNAAATEEPEEEILFITSYNSDTKYTYDNISTFIETYTQLGGRYSTIVENMNATDLTQAHQWKKTLTDILDKHPKAKLVILLGGEAWSSFLHLEDEKYKQLPVFCAMASRNGIRIPEDSIDMRNYNPVSINLTERMKEYNVKYCDTYEYNISKDIEMIQDFYPDTEHLVFVSDNTYNGLAELAW
;
A
#
# COMPACT_ATOMS: atom_id res chain seq x y z
N MET A 1 -55.29 45.31 30.88
CA MET A 1 -55.22 44.66 29.54
C MET A 1 -53.83 44.74 28.86
N VAL A 2 -52.86 45.51 29.37
CA VAL A 2 -51.52 45.66 28.75
C VAL A 2 -50.52 44.58 29.18
N LEU A 3 -50.61 44.08 30.42
CA LEU A 3 -49.71 43.04 30.95
C LEU A 3 -49.92 41.65 30.33
N TYR A 4 -51.15 41.33 29.89
CA TYR A 4 -51.49 40.03 29.31
C TYR A 4 -50.87 39.85 27.91
N LYS A 5 -50.98 40.88 27.05
CA LYS A 5 -50.34 40.89 25.71
C LYS A 5 -48.82 40.73 25.77
N ARG A 6 -48.15 41.24 26.81
CA ARG A 6 -46.69 41.16 26.95
C ARG A 6 -46.19 39.75 27.30
N LYS A 7 -47.01 38.94 27.96
CA LYS A 7 -46.72 37.52 28.25
C LYS A 7 -46.89 36.65 27.00
N GLU A 8 -47.93 36.89 26.21
CA GLU A 8 -48.15 36.15 24.96
C GLU A 8 -47.10 36.45 23.90
N ILE A 9 -46.70 37.71 23.74
CA ILE A 9 -45.60 38.09 22.82
C ILE A 9 -44.28 37.42 23.23
N ARG A 10 -43.98 37.35 24.54
CA ARG A 10 -42.81 36.64 25.05
C ARG A 10 -42.88 35.13 24.77
N TYR A 11 -44.06 34.53 24.91
CA TYR A 11 -44.26 33.11 24.62
C TYR A 11 -44.06 32.81 23.13
N ILE A 12 -44.60 33.65 22.24
CA ILE A 12 -44.46 33.50 20.80
C ILE A 12 -43.00 33.68 20.36
N VAL A 13 -42.29 34.66 20.92
CA VAL A 13 -40.86 34.87 20.65
C VAL A 13 -40.03 33.68 21.16
N SER A 14 -40.32 33.14 22.35
CA SER A 14 -39.63 31.95 22.85
C SER A 14 -39.86 30.70 22.00
N ILE A 15 -41.08 30.51 21.49
CA ILE A 15 -41.41 29.40 20.58
C ILE A 15 -40.73 29.59 19.21
N ALA A 16 -40.68 30.81 18.69
CA ALA A 16 -39.97 31.11 17.44
C ALA A 16 -38.46 30.89 17.58
N VAL A 17 -37.86 31.30 18.70
CA VAL A 17 -36.44 31.04 18.98
C VAL A 17 -36.15 29.54 19.08
N LEU A 18 -37.04 28.75 19.69
CA LEU A 18 -36.91 27.28 19.77
C LEU A 18 -37.12 26.58 18.43
N LEU A 19 -38.02 27.09 17.57
CA LEU A 19 -38.30 26.52 16.24
C LEU A 19 -37.25 26.89 15.18
N PHE A 20 -36.56 28.02 15.34
CA PHE A 20 -35.48 28.46 14.43
C PHE A 20 -34.06 28.16 14.95
N PHE A 21 -33.90 27.67 16.18
CA PHE A 21 -32.59 27.24 16.70
C PHE A 21 -31.94 26.04 16.00
N PRO A 22 -32.65 25.06 15.38
CA PRO A 22 -31.96 23.92 14.76
C PRO A 22 -31.30 24.27 13.42
N LEU A 23 -31.45 25.50 12.90
CA LEU A 23 -30.80 25.95 11.65
C LEU A 23 -29.32 26.36 11.80
N PHE A 24 -28.78 26.44 13.01
CA PHE A 24 -27.38 26.82 13.24
C PHE A 24 -26.52 25.73 13.89
N CYS A 25 -27.08 24.53 14.10
CA CYS A 25 -26.27 23.36 14.39
C CYS A 25 -25.82 22.72 13.07
N ASN A 26 -24.88 23.34 12.38
CA ASN A 26 -23.89 22.56 11.66
C ASN A 26 -23.08 21.83 12.73
N ALA A 27 -23.61 20.70 13.22
CA ALA A 27 -22.72 19.65 13.67
C ALA A 27 -21.74 19.47 12.52
N ALA A 28 -20.44 19.64 12.80
CA ALA A 28 -19.43 19.19 11.87
C ALA A 28 -19.76 17.71 11.62
N ALA A 29 -20.44 17.44 10.51
CA ALA A 29 -20.50 16.11 9.97
C ALA A 29 -19.02 15.80 9.77
N THR A 30 -18.47 14.98 10.67
CA THR A 30 -17.30 14.18 10.32
C THR A 30 -17.74 13.47 9.05
N GLU A 31 -17.35 14.03 7.90
CA GLU A 31 -17.51 13.38 6.61
C GLU A 31 -17.00 11.97 6.84
N GLU A 32 -17.91 11.01 6.77
CA GLU A 32 -17.50 9.62 6.81
C GLU A 32 -16.48 9.46 5.68
N PRO A 33 -15.25 9.00 5.95
CA PRO A 33 -14.24 8.94 4.91
C PRO A 33 -14.80 8.15 3.73
N GLU A 34 -14.72 8.74 2.54
CA GLU A 34 -15.24 8.14 1.31
C GLU A 34 -14.56 6.79 1.09
N GLU A 35 -15.29 5.82 0.54
CA GLU A 35 -14.71 4.53 0.15
C GLU A 35 -13.55 4.77 -0.83
N GLU A 36 -12.41 4.11 -0.60
CA GLU A 36 -11.15 4.46 -1.27
C GLU A 36 -10.42 3.24 -1.85
N ILE A 37 -9.53 3.52 -2.80
CA ILE A 37 -8.46 2.63 -3.24
C ILE A 37 -7.16 3.16 -2.64
N LEU A 38 -6.52 2.33 -1.82
CA LEU A 38 -5.29 2.69 -1.13
C LEU A 38 -4.08 2.10 -1.86
N PHE A 39 -3.24 2.96 -2.42
CA PHE A 39 -1.90 2.57 -2.85
C PHE A 39 -0.95 2.64 -1.66
N ILE A 40 -0.19 1.57 -1.44
CA ILE A 40 0.94 1.56 -0.52
C ILE A 40 2.19 1.21 -1.31
N THR A 41 3.13 2.14 -1.39
CA THR A 41 4.37 1.98 -2.17
C THR A 41 5.59 1.92 -1.26
N SER A 42 6.53 1.02 -1.56
CA SER A 42 7.90 1.07 -1.01
C SER A 42 8.83 1.94 -1.84
N TYR A 43 8.49 2.23 -3.10
CA TYR A 43 9.21 3.18 -3.95
C TYR A 43 8.81 4.63 -3.66
N ASN A 44 9.69 5.56 -4.04
CA ASN A 44 9.35 6.97 -4.07
C ASN A 44 8.29 7.22 -5.16
N SER A 45 7.11 7.68 -4.74
CA SER A 45 5.95 7.98 -5.59
C SER A 45 6.18 9.12 -6.57
N ASP A 46 7.13 10.00 -6.28
CA ASP A 46 7.46 11.17 -7.11
C ASP A 46 8.40 10.82 -8.26
N THR A 47 8.95 9.60 -8.27
CA THR A 47 9.73 9.12 -9.41
C THR A 47 8.80 8.94 -10.61
N LYS A 48 9.26 9.36 -11.80
CA LYS A 48 8.46 9.30 -13.03
C LYS A 48 7.85 7.92 -13.26
N TYR A 49 8.62 6.85 -13.04
CA TYR A 49 8.14 5.49 -13.25
C TYR A 49 6.97 5.13 -12.33
N THR A 50 7.08 5.37 -11.02
CA THR A 50 6.00 5.07 -10.06
C THR A 50 4.80 5.99 -10.28
N TYR A 51 5.04 7.28 -10.50
CA TYR A 51 4.00 8.25 -10.78
C TYR A 51 3.20 7.91 -12.05
N ASP A 52 3.88 7.59 -13.16
CA ASP A 52 3.23 7.25 -14.43
C ASP A 52 2.37 5.97 -14.28
N ASN A 53 2.82 4.97 -13.51
CA ASN A 53 2.03 3.77 -13.23
C ASN A 53 0.77 4.08 -12.40
N ILE A 54 0.91 4.83 -11.31
CA ILE A 54 -0.23 5.22 -10.46
C ILE A 54 -1.23 6.08 -11.24
N SER A 55 -0.75 7.11 -11.94
CA SER A 55 -1.61 8.01 -12.72
C SER A 55 -2.33 7.27 -13.85
N THR A 56 -1.65 6.38 -14.58
CA THR A 56 -2.28 5.56 -15.63
C THR A 56 -3.40 4.68 -15.07
N PHE A 57 -3.18 4.07 -13.88
CA PHE A 57 -4.24 3.32 -13.21
C PHE A 57 -5.43 4.23 -12.88
N ILE A 58 -5.18 5.38 -12.25
CA ILE A 58 -6.24 6.31 -11.82
C ILE A 58 -7.04 6.79 -13.04
N GLU A 59 -6.37 7.23 -14.10
CA GLU A 59 -7.01 7.66 -15.34
C GLU A 59 -7.87 6.57 -15.95
N THR A 60 -7.35 5.35 -16.05
CA THR A 60 -8.08 4.19 -16.61
C THR A 60 -9.27 3.83 -15.72
N TYR A 61 -9.09 3.79 -14.40
CA TYR A 61 -10.14 3.51 -13.43
C TYR A 61 -11.28 4.55 -13.54
N THR A 62 -10.95 5.83 -13.61
CA THR A 62 -11.92 6.92 -13.77
C THR A 62 -12.63 6.83 -15.13
N GLN A 63 -11.91 6.56 -16.23
CA GLN A 63 -12.51 6.40 -17.57
C GLN A 63 -13.50 5.23 -17.62
N LEU A 64 -13.24 4.17 -16.86
CA LEU A 64 -14.14 3.02 -16.73
C LEU A 64 -15.32 3.27 -15.76
N GLY A 65 -15.46 4.49 -15.23
CA GLY A 65 -16.56 4.87 -14.34
C GLY A 65 -16.33 4.55 -12.87
N GLY A 66 -15.07 4.34 -12.47
CA GLY A 66 -14.65 4.22 -11.08
C GLY A 66 -15.07 5.42 -10.22
N ARG A 67 -15.41 5.16 -8.95
CA ARG A 67 -16.01 6.16 -8.05
C ARG A 67 -15.30 6.32 -6.71
N TYR A 68 -14.40 5.40 -6.37
CA TYR A 68 -13.64 5.47 -5.13
C TYR A 68 -12.53 6.51 -5.26
N SER A 69 -12.30 7.26 -4.18
CA SER A 69 -11.14 8.12 -4.08
C SER A 69 -9.86 7.28 -4.09
N THR A 70 -8.75 7.85 -4.51
CA THR A 70 -7.46 7.16 -4.58
C THR A 70 -6.48 7.85 -3.66
N ILE A 71 -5.93 7.11 -2.70
CA ILE A 71 -4.94 7.61 -1.74
C ILE A 71 -3.61 6.89 -2.00
N VAL A 72 -2.50 7.63 -1.88
CA VAL A 72 -1.15 7.08 -2.00
C VAL A 72 -0.41 7.30 -0.69
N GLU A 73 0.04 6.20 -0.09
CA GLU A 73 0.85 6.18 1.12
C GLU A 73 2.22 5.56 0.81
N ASN A 74 3.26 6.09 1.44
CA ASN A 74 4.62 5.61 1.26
C ASN A 74 5.13 4.94 2.54
N MET A 75 5.67 3.72 2.40
CA MET A 75 6.30 3.03 3.53
C MET A 75 7.64 3.65 3.95
N ASN A 76 8.27 4.44 3.09
CA ASN A 76 9.62 4.98 3.26
C ASN A 76 10.63 3.88 3.60
N ALA A 77 10.53 2.73 2.92
CA ALA A 77 11.37 1.55 3.13
C ALA A 77 12.75 1.75 2.48
N THR A 78 13.55 2.69 2.99
CA THR A 78 14.80 3.13 2.34
C THR A 78 16.02 2.27 2.69
N ASP A 79 15.99 1.53 3.79
CA ASP A 79 17.13 0.75 4.29
C ASP A 79 16.69 -0.59 4.88
N LEU A 80 17.33 -1.67 4.43
CA LEU A 80 17.10 -3.03 4.89
C LEU A 80 17.36 -3.21 6.40
N THR A 81 18.23 -2.41 7.02
CA THR A 81 18.45 -2.46 8.49
C THR A 81 17.17 -2.19 9.28
N GLN A 82 16.22 -1.47 8.67
CA GLN A 82 14.91 -1.14 9.24
C GLN A 82 13.82 -2.14 8.85
N ALA A 83 14.15 -3.23 8.15
CA ALA A 83 13.16 -4.18 7.64
C ALA A 83 12.23 -4.75 8.72
N HIS A 84 12.76 -4.95 9.93
CA HIS A 84 11.99 -5.38 11.10
C HIS A 84 10.83 -4.45 11.49
N GLN A 85 10.87 -3.19 11.06
CA GLN A 85 9.82 -2.20 11.32
C GLN A 85 8.79 -2.12 10.20
N TRP A 86 9.08 -2.64 8.99
CA TRP A 86 8.23 -2.43 7.82
C TRP A 86 6.84 -3.05 7.96
N LYS A 87 6.72 -4.22 8.59
CA LYS A 87 5.39 -4.80 8.92
C LYS A 87 4.58 -3.85 9.80
N LYS A 88 5.21 -3.25 10.81
CA LYS A 88 4.56 -2.27 11.68
C LYS A 88 4.16 -1.00 10.91
N THR A 89 5.07 -0.45 10.10
CA THR A 89 4.77 0.72 9.26
C THR A 89 3.60 0.45 8.32
N LEU A 90 3.58 -0.71 7.69
CA LEU A 90 2.49 -1.14 6.81
C LEU A 90 1.17 -1.24 7.57
N THR A 91 1.14 -1.88 8.75
CA THR A 91 -0.10 -1.97 9.54
C THR A 91 -0.56 -0.61 10.03
N ASP A 92 0.36 0.27 10.43
CA ASP A 92 0.04 1.63 10.86
C ASP A 92 -0.53 2.47 9.69
N ILE A 93 -0.16 2.18 8.43
CA ILE A 93 -0.79 2.75 7.24
C ILE A 93 -2.19 2.14 7.03
N LEU A 94 -2.31 0.82 7.02
CA LEU A 94 -3.59 0.13 6.80
C LEU A 94 -4.65 0.54 7.84
N ASP A 95 -4.26 0.67 9.11
CA ASP A 95 -5.17 1.04 10.20
C ASP A 95 -5.64 2.52 10.12
N LYS A 96 -4.93 3.40 9.39
CA LYS A 96 -5.41 4.77 9.08
C LYS A 96 -6.51 4.78 8.02
N HIS A 97 -6.58 3.73 7.21
CA HIS A 97 -7.42 3.60 6.03
C HIS A 97 -8.40 2.42 6.15
N PRO A 98 -9.24 2.36 7.22
CA PRO A 98 -10.07 1.19 7.52
C PRO A 98 -11.21 0.95 6.52
N LYS A 99 -11.43 1.90 5.59
CA LYS A 99 -12.49 1.84 4.57
C LYS A 99 -11.97 1.51 3.17
N ALA A 100 -10.66 1.27 3.02
CA ALA A 100 -10.08 0.82 1.77
C ALA A 100 -10.82 -0.39 1.21
N LYS A 101 -11.37 -0.26 0.00
CA LYS A 101 -12.05 -1.35 -0.72
C LYS A 101 -11.09 -2.21 -1.52
N LEU A 102 -9.94 -1.65 -1.83
CA LEU A 102 -8.83 -2.30 -2.50
C LEU A 102 -7.53 -1.68 -1.99
N VAL A 103 -6.55 -2.52 -1.67
CA VAL A 103 -5.17 -2.10 -1.41
C VAL A 103 -4.31 -2.49 -2.61
N ILE A 104 -3.49 -1.56 -3.10
CA ILE A 104 -2.56 -1.79 -4.20
C ILE A 104 -1.14 -1.64 -3.64
N LEU A 105 -0.41 -2.75 -3.57
CA LEU A 105 0.96 -2.81 -3.06
C LEU A 105 1.95 -2.66 -4.22
N LEU A 106 2.81 -1.64 -4.14
CA LEU A 106 3.84 -1.37 -5.13
C LEU A 106 5.23 -1.60 -4.52
N GLY A 107 5.98 -2.55 -5.08
CA GLY A 107 7.37 -2.85 -4.68
C GLY A 107 7.53 -4.00 -3.68
N GLY A 108 8.72 -4.61 -3.70
CA GLY A 108 9.01 -5.87 -3.00
C GLY A 108 8.91 -5.78 -1.47
N GLU A 109 9.33 -4.65 -0.89
CA GLU A 109 9.24 -4.42 0.55
C GLU A 109 7.78 -4.33 1.01
N ALA A 110 6.91 -3.68 0.22
CA ALA A 110 5.48 -3.59 0.50
C ALA A 110 4.78 -4.95 0.38
N TRP A 111 5.06 -5.68 -0.71
CA TRP A 111 4.55 -7.02 -0.92
C TRP A 111 4.93 -7.96 0.22
N SER A 112 6.22 -8.04 0.52
CA SER A 112 6.68 -8.97 1.55
C SER A 112 6.21 -8.57 2.93
N SER A 113 6.16 -7.27 3.27
CA SER A 113 5.59 -6.85 4.55
C SER A 113 4.13 -7.31 4.69
N PHE A 114 3.33 -7.17 3.64
CA PHE A 114 1.92 -7.58 3.66
C PHE A 114 1.74 -9.09 3.72
N LEU A 115 2.48 -9.84 2.90
CA LEU A 115 2.39 -11.30 2.81
C LEU A 115 3.04 -12.04 4.01
N HIS A 116 3.48 -11.29 5.01
CA HIS A 116 3.91 -11.78 6.32
C HIS A 116 3.05 -11.25 7.48
N LEU A 117 1.90 -10.62 7.20
CA LEU A 117 0.91 -10.29 8.21
C LEU A 117 0.04 -11.51 8.51
N GLU A 118 0.12 -12.01 9.75
CA GLU A 118 -0.58 -13.25 10.13
C GLU A 118 -2.04 -13.02 10.56
N ASP A 119 -2.43 -11.78 10.89
CA ASP A 119 -3.80 -11.44 11.29
C ASP A 119 -4.77 -11.60 10.11
N GLU A 120 -5.82 -12.39 10.33
CA GLU A 120 -6.85 -12.72 9.34
C GLU A 120 -7.56 -11.49 8.76
N LYS A 121 -7.65 -10.38 9.51
CA LYS A 121 -8.26 -9.15 8.98
C LYS A 121 -7.50 -8.63 7.74
N TYR A 122 -6.18 -8.78 7.72
CA TYR A 122 -5.35 -8.36 6.59
C TYR A 122 -5.40 -9.37 5.45
N LYS A 123 -5.41 -10.68 5.75
CA LYS A 123 -5.51 -11.72 4.71
C LYS A 123 -6.80 -11.61 3.89
N GLN A 124 -7.87 -11.10 4.49
CA GLN A 124 -9.16 -10.92 3.81
C GLN A 124 -9.25 -9.64 2.97
N LEU A 125 -8.33 -8.68 3.12
CA LEU A 125 -8.34 -7.44 2.33
C LEU A 125 -8.15 -7.74 0.83
N PRO A 126 -9.00 -7.22 -0.07
CA PRO A 126 -8.75 -7.32 -1.50
C PRO A 126 -7.46 -6.58 -1.86
N VAL A 127 -6.49 -7.30 -2.42
CA VAL A 127 -5.17 -6.73 -2.73
C VAL A 127 -4.78 -6.92 -4.19
N PHE A 128 -4.21 -5.88 -4.78
CA PHE A 128 -3.40 -5.96 -6.00
C PHE A 128 -1.93 -5.86 -5.63
N CYS A 129 -1.11 -6.70 -6.26
CA CYS A 129 0.34 -6.70 -6.13
C CYS A 129 0.94 -6.27 -7.47
N ALA A 130 1.69 -5.17 -7.54
CA ALA A 130 2.39 -4.75 -8.75
C ALA A 130 3.83 -4.27 -8.48
N MET A 131 4.63 -4.16 -9.55
CA MET A 131 5.98 -3.58 -9.53
C MET A 131 6.98 -4.31 -8.60
N ALA A 132 6.92 -5.64 -8.51
CA ALA A 132 7.91 -6.39 -7.75
C ALA A 132 8.23 -7.74 -8.40
N SER A 133 9.42 -8.23 -8.06
CA SER A 133 9.85 -9.58 -8.40
C SER A 133 8.94 -10.61 -7.74
N ARG A 134 8.81 -11.77 -8.39
CA ARG A 134 8.19 -12.95 -7.79
C ARG A 134 8.97 -13.41 -6.55
N ASN A 135 10.29 -13.19 -6.57
CA ASN A 135 11.18 -13.53 -5.50
C ASN A 135 11.13 -12.47 -4.40
N GLY A 136 11.29 -12.91 -3.16
CA GLY A 136 11.37 -12.04 -2.00
C GLY A 136 12.20 -12.68 -0.90
N ILE A 137 12.35 -11.98 0.21
CA ILE A 137 12.85 -12.54 1.46
C ILE A 137 11.81 -12.35 2.56
N ARG A 138 11.86 -13.22 3.59
CA ARG A 138 11.05 -13.04 4.81
C ARG A 138 11.46 -11.76 5.51
N ILE A 139 10.48 -10.97 5.95
CA ILE A 139 10.75 -9.80 6.78
C ILE A 139 11.27 -10.28 8.14
N PRO A 140 12.45 -9.82 8.59
CA PRO A 140 12.98 -10.22 9.89
C PRO A 140 12.11 -9.66 11.03
N GLU A 141 12.01 -10.37 12.15
CA GLU A 141 11.30 -9.86 13.34
C GLU A 141 12.17 -8.89 14.15
N ASP A 142 13.48 -9.12 14.16
CA ASP A 142 14.48 -8.34 14.89
C ASP A 142 15.42 -7.60 13.94
N SER A 143 16.18 -6.63 14.48
CA SER A 143 17.24 -5.95 13.73
C SER A 143 18.26 -6.94 13.17
N ILE A 144 18.74 -6.68 11.94
CA ILE A 144 19.71 -7.52 11.25
C ILE A 144 21.12 -6.93 11.29
N ASP A 145 22.14 -7.80 11.28
CA ASP A 145 23.53 -7.40 10.99
C ASP A 145 23.83 -7.63 9.51
N MET A 146 23.94 -6.54 8.75
CA MET A 146 24.19 -6.60 7.29
C MET A 146 25.44 -7.39 6.90
N ARG A 147 26.44 -7.52 7.78
CA ARG A 147 27.68 -8.26 7.45
C ARG A 147 27.46 -9.76 7.36
N ASN A 148 26.45 -10.26 8.09
CA ASN A 148 26.19 -11.68 8.27
C ASN A 148 24.76 -12.07 7.84
N TYR A 149 23.98 -11.10 7.36
CA TYR A 149 22.60 -11.32 6.94
C TYR A 149 22.57 -12.00 5.58
N ASN A 150 22.21 -13.28 5.57
CA ASN A 150 22.09 -14.11 4.38
C ASN A 150 20.69 -14.77 4.33
N PRO A 151 19.65 -14.01 3.96
CA PRO A 151 18.28 -14.51 3.93
C PRO A 151 18.10 -15.54 2.81
N VAL A 152 17.18 -16.48 3.03
CA VAL A 152 16.74 -17.40 1.98
C VAL A 152 15.69 -16.69 1.14
N SER A 153 15.88 -16.69 -0.18
CA SER A 153 14.88 -16.20 -1.11
C SER A 153 13.68 -17.15 -1.16
N ILE A 154 12.48 -16.56 -1.25
CA ILE A 154 11.20 -17.24 -1.22
C ILE A 154 10.35 -16.80 -2.41
N ASN A 155 9.49 -17.70 -2.89
CA ASN A 155 8.49 -17.35 -3.87
C ASN A 155 7.29 -16.67 -3.20
N LEU A 156 7.13 -15.36 -3.40
CA LEU A 156 6.01 -14.61 -2.83
C LEU A 156 4.66 -15.04 -3.43
N THR A 157 4.61 -15.54 -4.67
CA THR A 157 3.35 -15.99 -5.28
C THR A 157 2.77 -17.25 -4.64
N GLU A 158 3.60 -18.09 -4.01
CA GLU A 158 3.11 -19.21 -3.20
C GLU A 158 2.44 -18.69 -1.92
N ARG A 159 3.02 -17.67 -1.29
CA ARG A 159 2.44 -17.05 -0.08
C ARG A 159 1.12 -16.35 -0.39
N MET A 160 0.99 -15.73 -1.56
CA MET A 160 -0.25 -15.07 -1.98
C MET A 160 -1.48 -15.97 -1.96
N LYS A 161 -1.32 -17.29 -2.06
CA LYS A 161 -2.43 -18.27 -2.02
C LYS A 161 -3.22 -18.23 -0.71
N GLU A 162 -2.61 -17.73 0.37
CA GLU A 162 -3.24 -17.56 1.68
C GLU A 162 -3.97 -16.22 1.86
N TYR A 163 -3.88 -15.32 0.87
CA TYR A 163 -4.38 -13.95 0.94
C TYR A 163 -5.43 -13.71 -0.15
N ASN A 164 -6.28 -12.70 0.05
CA ASN A 164 -7.29 -12.27 -0.91
C ASN A 164 -6.68 -11.39 -2.03
N VAL A 165 -5.64 -11.92 -2.69
CA VAL A 165 -5.00 -11.28 -3.85
C VAL A 165 -5.91 -11.43 -5.06
N LYS A 166 -6.35 -10.31 -5.61
CA LYS A 166 -7.26 -10.23 -6.76
C LYS A 166 -6.53 -10.11 -8.09
N TYR A 167 -5.34 -9.52 -8.06
CA TYR A 167 -4.48 -9.34 -9.21
C TYR A 167 -3.02 -9.27 -8.78
N CYS A 168 -2.14 -9.81 -9.60
CA CYS A 168 -0.70 -9.76 -9.38
C CYS A 168 -0.01 -9.56 -10.73
N ASP A 169 0.79 -8.50 -10.84
CA ASP A 169 1.70 -8.24 -11.95
C ASP A 169 3.13 -8.27 -11.40
N THR A 170 3.83 -9.36 -11.73
CA THR A 170 5.15 -9.67 -11.20
C THR A 170 6.10 -9.95 -12.35
N TYR A 171 7.38 -9.60 -12.17
CA TYR A 171 8.43 -9.96 -13.11
C TYR A 171 9.32 -11.07 -12.55
N GLU A 172 9.92 -11.85 -13.44
CA GLU A 172 10.91 -12.86 -13.15
C GLU A 172 12.01 -12.75 -14.21
N TYR A 173 13.26 -12.66 -13.76
CA TYR A 173 14.40 -12.59 -14.67
C TYR A 173 14.65 -13.97 -15.29
N ASN A 174 14.81 -14.01 -16.62
CA ASN A 174 15.14 -15.25 -17.31
C ASN A 174 16.66 -15.40 -17.38
N ILE A 175 17.24 -15.81 -16.26
CA ILE A 175 18.68 -16.00 -16.10
C ILE A 175 19.27 -16.92 -17.18
N SER A 176 18.57 -18.00 -17.55
CA SER A 176 19.06 -18.89 -18.59
C SER A 176 19.20 -18.19 -19.94
N LYS A 177 18.27 -17.29 -20.27
CA LYS A 177 18.34 -16.47 -21.49
C LYS A 177 19.41 -15.40 -21.40
N ASP A 178 19.63 -14.83 -20.23
CA ASP A 178 20.72 -13.88 -20.02
C ASP A 178 22.09 -14.57 -20.20
N ILE A 179 22.25 -15.79 -19.67
CA ILE A 179 23.47 -16.60 -19.87
C ILE A 179 23.65 -16.98 -21.34
N GLU A 180 22.58 -17.42 -22.02
CA GLU A 180 22.60 -17.71 -23.46
C GLU A 180 23.06 -16.48 -24.26
N MET A 181 22.51 -15.31 -23.97
CA MET A 181 22.92 -14.06 -24.61
C MET A 181 24.38 -13.71 -24.33
N ILE A 182 24.88 -13.92 -23.11
CA ILE A 182 26.29 -13.70 -22.78
C ILE A 182 27.19 -14.64 -23.59
N GLN A 183 26.83 -15.92 -23.68
CA GLN A 183 27.58 -16.93 -24.44
C GLN A 183 27.54 -16.65 -25.94
N ASP A 184 26.44 -16.11 -26.47
CA ASP A 184 26.36 -15.69 -27.88
C ASP A 184 27.34 -14.55 -28.20
N PHE A 185 27.48 -13.57 -27.30
CA PHE A 185 28.45 -12.47 -27.48
C PHE A 185 29.89 -12.88 -27.17
N TYR A 186 30.09 -13.78 -26.21
CA TYR A 186 31.39 -14.19 -25.70
C TYR A 186 31.44 -15.73 -25.55
N PRO A 187 31.64 -16.48 -26.66
CA PRO A 187 31.51 -17.94 -26.67
C PRO A 187 32.47 -18.69 -25.75
N ASP A 188 33.64 -18.10 -25.47
CA ASP A 188 34.68 -18.68 -24.61
C ASP A 188 34.49 -18.31 -23.12
N THR A 189 33.33 -17.78 -22.71
CA THR A 189 33.06 -17.43 -21.30
C THR A 189 32.97 -18.68 -20.42
N GLU A 190 33.94 -18.86 -19.51
CA GLU A 190 33.98 -19.98 -18.55
C GLU A 190 33.44 -19.63 -17.15
N HIS A 191 33.49 -18.35 -16.77
CA HIS A 191 33.15 -17.89 -15.42
C HIS A 191 32.23 -16.67 -15.45
N LEU A 192 31.13 -16.75 -14.70
CA LEU A 192 30.21 -15.65 -14.47
C LEU A 192 30.25 -15.26 -13.00
N VAL A 193 30.29 -13.95 -12.74
CA VAL A 193 30.22 -13.39 -11.39
C VAL A 193 28.95 -12.56 -11.30
N PHE A 194 28.06 -12.93 -10.38
CA PHE A 194 26.90 -12.12 -10.03
C PHE A 194 27.28 -11.11 -8.95
N VAL A 195 26.96 -9.84 -9.18
CA VAL A 195 27.15 -8.76 -8.21
C VAL A 195 25.81 -8.07 -8.00
N SER A 196 25.37 -8.00 -6.76
CA SER A 196 24.14 -7.33 -6.34
C SER A 196 24.44 -6.38 -5.17
N ASP A 197 23.48 -5.52 -4.85
CA ASP A 197 23.53 -4.69 -3.66
C ASP A 197 22.86 -5.39 -2.46
N ASN A 198 23.00 -4.80 -1.28
CA ASN A 198 22.40 -5.29 -0.05
C ASN A 198 21.01 -4.68 0.21
N THR A 199 20.32 -4.22 -0.83
CA THR A 199 18.91 -3.82 -0.70
C THR A 199 18.02 -5.05 -0.58
N TYR A 200 16.76 -4.85 -0.18
CA TYR A 200 15.78 -5.93 -0.15
C TYR A 200 15.68 -6.66 -1.49
N ASN A 201 15.55 -5.90 -2.59
CA ASN A 201 15.42 -6.47 -3.93
C ASN A 201 16.72 -7.14 -4.37
N GLY A 202 17.88 -6.57 -4.04
CA GLY A 202 19.18 -7.17 -4.33
C GLY A 202 19.37 -8.54 -3.68
N LEU A 203 18.89 -8.72 -2.44
CA LEU A 203 18.91 -10.00 -1.73
C LEU A 203 17.78 -10.96 -2.15
N ALA A 204 16.62 -10.43 -2.56
CA ALA A 204 15.51 -11.24 -3.05
C ALA A 204 15.90 -12.04 -4.30
N GLU A 205 16.73 -11.47 -5.16
CA GLU A 205 17.23 -12.14 -6.37
C GLU A 205 18.39 -13.12 -6.12
N LEU A 206 18.77 -13.40 -4.87
CA LEU A 206 19.73 -14.47 -4.54
C LEU A 206 19.14 -15.89 -4.67
N ALA A 207 17.88 -16.03 -5.12
CA ALA A 207 17.34 -17.32 -5.56
C ALA A 207 17.95 -17.71 -6.92
N TRP A 208 19.03 -18.50 -6.88
CA TRP A 208 19.61 -19.18 -8.04
C TRP A 208 19.54 -20.70 -7.81
#